data_AF-A0A178TAK3-F1
#
_entry.id   AF-A0A178TAK3-F1
#
_cell.length_a   1.000
_cell.length_b   1.000
_cell.length_c   1.000
_cell.angle_alpha   90.00
_cell.angle_beta   90.00
_cell.angle_gamma   90.00
#
_symmetry.space_group_name_H-M   'P 1'
#
loop_
_entity.id
_entity.type
_entity.pdbx_description
1 polymer ?
#
loop_
_entity_poly.entity_id
_entity_poly.type
_entity_poly.pdbx_seq_one_letter_code
_entity_poly.pdbx_strand_id
1 'polypeptide(L)'
;MNAGSADEDQDDEDSKSKSTDYGKIAYAIGNIQQRGIKVSLPDINKAGFGFTPDIENNAIIFGLKGINGIGDDVVHTIIENRPYKSFDDFIERMFNTGLIKKSQMIQLIKAGCFDSFSERMEIMKQFINLIYEPKEKLTMSNLKMMIENNLIPDDLQIYGRHFKFKEYISKNVYKTVSKPKDKLLLLDEIATPFFYEHYTDECIVEYNEKGNPIISEKQFKKQYDSKMTPIKEWLSTEEALNSLNKKLFENEWNKYCEGTVSKWEMDSLSYYYHEHELAHVNKDKYGIVDFNSLPKEPKVINEYNWRGREFKEYETYRIIGTVLDKNKNKHTVTLLTPEGVVIVKFYAGAFSHYNKTISTKQNGKKVVLEPSWFERGNKLLITGFRRENNFIPKTYKNSVYQHTVALINDVDEHGNLSLTLERVKV
;
A
#
# COMPACT_ATOMS: atom_id res chain seq x y z
N MET A 1 -36.60 -25.57 14.36
CA MET A 1 -36.31 -26.02 12.98
C MET A 1 -36.99 -25.08 12.02
N ASN A 2 -36.20 -24.35 11.23
CA ASN A 2 -36.57 -23.75 9.95
C ASN A 2 -35.25 -23.28 9.35
N ALA A 3 -34.68 -24.14 8.51
CA ALA A 3 -33.50 -23.84 7.71
C ALA A 3 -33.93 -22.87 6.60
N GLY A 4 -33.49 -21.62 6.72
CA GLY A 4 -33.66 -20.62 5.68
C GLY A 4 -32.64 -20.87 4.56
N SER A 5 -33.17 -21.33 3.43
CA SER A 5 -32.60 -21.37 2.07
C SER A 5 -31.22 -20.71 1.93
N ALA A 6 -30.17 -21.54 1.89
CA ALA A 6 -28.97 -21.20 1.16
C ALA A 6 -29.30 -21.44 -0.32
N ASP A 7 -29.23 -20.39 -1.14
CA ASP A 7 -29.26 -20.56 -2.59
C ASP A 7 -28.10 -21.49 -2.99
N GLU A 8 -28.45 -22.70 -3.43
CA GLU A 8 -27.55 -23.64 -4.07
C GLU A 8 -27.19 -23.08 -5.45
N ASP A 9 -26.09 -22.33 -5.52
CA ASP A 9 -25.37 -22.16 -6.79
C ASP A 9 -24.83 -23.57 -7.17
N GLN A 10 -25.52 -24.25 -8.08
CA GLN A 10 -25.02 -25.44 -8.77
C GLN A 10 -23.72 -25.07 -9.48
N ASP A 11 -22.61 -25.39 -8.85
CA ASP A 11 -21.27 -25.28 -9.40
C ASP A 11 -20.93 -26.62 -10.07
N ASP A 12 -20.91 -26.62 -11.41
CA ASP A 12 -20.38 -27.71 -12.21
C ASP A 12 -18.98 -28.11 -11.73
N GLU A 13 -18.81 -29.41 -11.46
CA GLU A 13 -17.53 -30.05 -11.15
C GLU A 13 -16.60 -29.97 -12.37
N ASP A 14 -15.75 -28.96 -12.38
CA ASP A 14 -14.54 -28.96 -13.21
C ASP A 14 -13.35 -28.60 -12.31
N SER A 15 -12.41 -29.53 -12.20
CA SER A 15 -11.21 -29.49 -11.33
C SER A 15 -10.16 -28.44 -11.77
N LYS A 16 -10.57 -27.18 -11.89
CA LYS A 16 -9.67 -26.03 -11.95
C LYS A 16 -9.70 -25.35 -10.58
N SER A 17 -8.52 -25.19 -9.97
CA SER A 17 -8.31 -24.45 -8.71
C SER A 17 -9.14 -23.15 -8.74
N LYS A 18 -10.27 -23.16 -8.01
CA LYS A 18 -11.12 -21.97 -7.86
C LYS A 18 -10.32 -20.94 -7.08
N SER A 19 -10.23 -19.74 -7.62
CA SER A 19 -9.58 -18.62 -6.93
C SER A 19 -10.26 -18.38 -5.58
N THR A 20 -9.45 -18.06 -4.57
CA THR A 20 -9.94 -17.85 -3.21
C THR A 20 -10.81 -16.60 -3.13
N ASP A 21 -12.07 -16.79 -2.73
CA ASP A 21 -12.98 -15.69 -2.46
C ASP A 21 -12.80 -15.20 -1.02
N TYR A 22 -11.78 -14.37 -0.84
CA TYR A 22 -11.47 -13.76 0.45
C TYR A 22 -12.61 -12.88 1.00
N GLY A 23 -13.49 -12.37 0.14
CA GLY A 23 -14.65 -11.58 0.56
C GLY A 23 -15.68 -12.43 1.29
N LYS A 24 -15.98 -13.61 0.74
CA LYS A 24 -16.83 -14.62 1.41
C LYS A 24 -16.20 -15.13 2.71
N ILE A 25 -14.89 -15.36 2.72
CA ILE A 25 -14.17 -15.78 3.94
C ILE A 25 -14.31 -14.72 5.04
N ALA A 26 -14.02 -13.46 4.74
CA ALA A 26 -14.13 -12.35 5.70
C ALA A 26 -15.56 -12.20 6.25
N TYR A 27 -16.57 -12.29 5.38
CA TYR A 27 -17.98 -12.28 5.77
C TYR A 27 -18.33 -13.42 6.73
N ALA A 28 -17.87 -14.65 6.42
CA ALA A 28 -18.11 -15.82 7.26
C ALA A 28 -17.44 -15.67 8.64
N ILE A 29 -16.20 -15.19 8.68
CA ILE A 29 -15.46 -14.93 9.93
C ILE A 29 -16.21 -13.93 10.80
N GLY A 30 -16.63 -12.80 10.24
CA GLY A 30 -17.35 -11.78 11.01
C GLY A 30 -18.66 -12.30 11.60
N ASN A 31 -19.40 -13.14 10.87
CA ASN A 31 -20.62 -13.78 11.39
C ASN A 31 -20.33 -14.82 12.48
N ILE A 32 -19.23 -15.57 12.38
CA ILE A 32 -18.82 -16.55 13.40
C ILE A 32 -18.38 -15.82 14.68
N GLN A 33 -17.64 -14.73 14.56
CA GLN A 33 -17.24 -13.89 15.69
C GLN A 33 -18.45 -13.25 16.39
N GLN A 34 -19.46 -12.80 15.64
CA GLN A 34 -20.73 -12.32 16.22
C GLN A 34 -21.48 -13.38 17.03
N ARG A 35 -21.23 -14.67 16.79
CA ARG A 35 -21.79 -15.80 17.57
C ARG A 35 -20.94 -16.18 18.78
N GLY A 36 -19.89 -15.42 19.08
CA GLY A 36 -18.99 -15.65 20.22
C GLY A 36 -17.93 -16.73 19.98
N ILE A 37 -17.74 -17.20 18.74
CA ILE A 37 -16.68 -18.15 18.40
C ILE A 37 -15.42 -17.38 17.98
N LYS A 38 -14.30 -17.65 18.65
CA LYS A 38 -13.03 -16.99 18.34
C LYS A 38 -12.41 -17.57 17.06
N VAL A 39 -11.86 -16.70 16.22
CA VAL A 39 -11.01 -17.11 15.09
C VAL A 39 -9.57 -16.72 15.42
N SER A 40 -8.76 -17.73 15.73
CA SER A 40 -7.35 -17.57 16.10
C SER A 40 -6.48 -17.40 14.86
N LEU A 41 -5.40 -16.64 15.00
CA LEU A 41 -4.38 -16.46 13.97
C LEU A 41 -3.79 -17.79 13.50
N PRO A 42 -3.33 -17.88 12.24
CA PRO A 42 -2.57 -19.04 11.78
C PRO A 42 -1.24 -19.13 12.53
N ASP A 43 -0.82 -20.33 12.89
CA ASP A 43 0.54 -20.64 13.34
C ASP A 43 1.24 -21.46 12.26
N ILE A 44 2.48 -21.10 11.92
CA ILE A 44 3.20 -21.70 10.79
C ILE A 44 3.37 -23.21 10.90
N ASN A 45 3.38 -23.77 12.12
CA ASN A 45 3.53 -25.19 12.42
C ASN A 45 2.20 -25.91 12.63
N LYS A 46 1.15 -25.22 13.09
CA LYS A 46 -0.13 -25.84 13.46
C LYS A 46 -1.24 -25.63 12.43
N ALA A 47 -1.27 -24.49 11.74
CA ALA A 47 -2.37 -24.15 10.83
C ALA A 47 -2.46 -25.13 9.66
N GLY A 48 -3.64 -25.67 9.39
CA GLY A 48 -3.90 -26.54 8.25
C GLY A 48 -3.96 -25.77 6.92
N PHE A 49 -4.27 -26.50 5.84
CA PHE A 49 -4.57 -25.88 4.54
C PHE A 49 -5.77 -24.95 4.66
N GLY A 50 -6.90 -25.48 5.15
CA GLY A 50 -8.11 -24.72 5.47
C GLY A 50 -8.25 -24.43 6.96
N PHE A 51 -9.38 -23.85 7.33
CA PHE A 51 -9.74 -23.59 8.73
C PHE A 51 -9.81 -24.90 9.52
N THR A 52 -9.24 -24.90 10.72
CA THR A 52 -9.16 -26.10 11.57
C THR A 52 -9.87 -25.83 12.90
N PRO A 53 -10.77 -26.72 13.37
CA PRO A 53 -11.41 -26.55 14.66
C PRO A 53 -10.40 -26.78 15.80
N ASP A 54 -10.41 -25.87 16.77
CA ASP A 54 -9.68 -25.98 18.04
C ASP A 54 -10.71 -26.14 19.17
N ILE A 55 -11.02 -27.41 19.46
CA ILE A 55 -12.09 -27.79 20.40
C ILE A 55 -11.71 -27.35 21.82
N GLU A 56 -10.44 -27.47 22.20
CA GLU A 56 -9.96 -27.15 23.54
C GLU A 56 -10.13 -25.67 23.88
N ASN A 57 -9.90 -24.79 22.90
CA ASN A 57 -9.98 -23.34 23.10
C ASN A 57 -11.29 -22.71 22.61
N ASN A 58 -12.29 -23.52 22.20
CA ASN A 58 -13.53 -23.05 21.56
C ASN A 58 -13.26 -22.03 20.44
N ALA A 59 -12.30 -22.37 19.58
CA ALA A 59 -11.79 -21.49 18.54
C ALA A 59 -11.71 -22.20 17.18
N ILE A 60 -11.56 -21.40 16.12
CA ILE A 60 -11.21 -21.87 14.79
C ILE A 60 -9.84 -21.30 14.45
N ILE A 61 -8.87 -22.15 14.15
CA ILE A 61 -7.56 -21.73 13.66
C ILE A 61 -7.72 -21.35 12.19
N PHE A 62 -7.29 -20.13 11.87
CA PHE A 62 -7.29 -19.64 10.50
C PHE A 62 -6.36 -20.49 9.63
N GLY A 63 -6.86 -20.92 8.46
CA GLY A 63 -6.09 -21.76 7.53
C GLY A 63 -5.12 -20.97 6.67
N LEU A 64 -3.97 -21.56 6.34
CA LEU A 64 -2.95 -20.88 5.53
C LEU A 64 -3.46 -20.44 4.15
N LYS A 65 -4.39 -21.20 3.56
CA LYS A 65 -4.99 -20.88 2.27
C LYS A 65 -5.83 -19.60 2.28
N GLY A 66 -6.35 -19.21 3.45
CA GLY A 66 -7.14 -17.99 3.61
C GLY A 66 -6.29 -16.71 3.60
N ILE A 67 -4.96 -16.83 3.68
CA ILE A 67 -4.06 -15.67 3.74
C ILE A 67 -3.94 -15.06 2.34
N ASN A 68 -4.17 -13.75 2.25
CA ASN A 68 -4.12 -12.98 1.03
C ASN A 68 -2.75 -13.15 0.33
N GLY A 69 -2.77 -13.66 -0.91
CA GLY A 69 -1.57 -13.80 -1.73
C GLY A 69 -0.77 -15.09 -1.50
N ILE A 70 -1.29 -16.02 -0.69
CA ILE A 70 -0.72 -17.37 -0.51
C ILE A 70 -1.48 -18.37 -1.39
N GLY A 71 -0.77 -18.99 -2.34
CA GLY A 71 -1.31 -19.98 -3.27
C GLY A 71 -1.23 -21.41 -2.73
N ASP A 72 -1.98 -22.33 -3.35
CA ASP A 72 -2.10 -23.73 -2.91
C ASP A 72 -0.72 -24.39 -2.78
N ASP A 73 0.11 -24.27 -3.83
CA ASP A 73 1.47 -24.84 -3.88
C ASP A 73 2.34 -24.36 -2.72
N VAL A 74 2.21 -23.09 -2.34
CA VAL A 74 2.96 -22.49 -1.23
C VAL A 74 2.51 -23.09 0.09
N VAL A 75 1.20 -23.26 0.28
CA VAL A 75 0.64 -23.89 1.49
C VAL A 75 1.15 -25.33 1.61
N HIS A 76 1.07 -26.12 0.52
CA HIS A 76 1.56 -27.50 0.52
C HIS A 76 3.05 -27.56 0.82
N THR A 77 3.86 -26.74 0.16
CA THR A 77 5.31 -26.66 0.40
C THR A 77 5.62 -26.33 1.85
N ILE A 78 4.88 -25.37 2.45
CA ILE A 78 5.04 -25.02 3.87
C ILE A 78 4.71 -26.21 4.77
N ILE A 79 3.60 -26.92 4.51
CA ILE A 79 3.15 -28.03 5.34
C ILE A 79 4.13 -29.21 5.26
N GLU A 80 4.58 -29.57 4.06
CA GLU A 80 5.52 -30.68 3.82
C GLU A 80 6.88 -30.47 4.48
N ASN A 81 7.29 -29.22 4.69
CA ASN A 81 8.56 -28.86 5.31
C ASN A 81 8.44 -28.61 6.83
N ARG A 82 7.33 -28.93 7.48
CA ARG A 82 7.20 -28.79 8.94
C ARG A 82 7.92 -29.90 9.72
N PRO A 83 8.19 -29.69 11.02
CA PRO A 83 8.06 -28.42 11.74
C PRO A 83 9.27 -27.49 11.52
N TYR A 84 9.04 -26.19 11.74
CA TYR A 84 10.06 -25.15 11.80
C TYR A 84 10.43 -24.86 13.26
N LYS A 85 11.72 -24.75 13.54
CA LYS A 85 12.25 -24.58 14.91
C LYS A 85 12.30 -23.12 15.36
N SER A 86 12.48 -22.21 14.41
CA SER A 86 12.59 -20.77 14.63
C SER A 86 12.25 -20.03 13.33
N PHE A 87 12.18 -18.70 13.40
CA PHE A 87 12.04 -17.88 12.20
C PHE A 87 13.25 -18.00 11.27
N ASP A 88 14.48 -18.06 11.81
CA ASP A 88 15.70 -18.27 11.01
C ASP A 88 15.69 -19.62 10.28
N ASP A 89 15.24 -20.69 10.94
CA ASP A 89 15.08 -22.02 10.31
C ASP A 89 14.10 -21.95 9.12
N PHE A 90 13.01 -21.20 9.26
CA PHE A 90 12.08 -20.96 8.14
C PHE A 90 12.73 -20.15 7.01
N ILE A 91 13.47 -19.09 7.35
CA ILE A 91 14.17 -18.25 6.36
C ILE A 91 15.16 -19.08 5.54
N GLU A 92 16.01 -19.87 6.19
CA GLU A 92 17.02 -20.69 5.53
C GLU A 92 16.41 -21.74 4.60
N ARG A 93 15.37 -22.44 5.08
CA ARG A 93 14.78 -23.58 4.36
C ARG A 93 13.82 -23.14 3.26
N MET A 94 13.13 -22.02 3.44
CA MET A 94 11.99 -21.63 2.59
C MET A 94 12.24 -20.36 1.78
N PHE A 95 12.83 -19.33 2.38
CA PHE A 95 13.02 -18.04 1.70
C PHE A 95 14.31 -18.01 0.89
N ASN A 96 15.44 -18.39 1.50
CA ASN A 96 16.76 -18.38 0.84
C ASN A 96 16.85 -19.40 -0.31
N THR A 97 16.06 -20.47 -0.26
CA THR A 97 15.92 -21.45 -1.35
C THR A 97 15.02 -20.99 -2.50
N GLY A 98 14.32 -19.86 -2.34
CA GLY A 98 13.41 -19.30 -3.33
C GLY A 98 12.03 -19.96 -3.40
N LEU A 99 11.73 -20.91 -2.48
CA LEU A 99 10.41 -21.55 -2.39
C LEU A 99 9.32 -20.55 -1.98
N ILE A 100 9.68 -19.59 -1.13
CA ILE A 100 8.81 -18.50 -0.68
C ILE A 100 9.34 -17.17 -1.21
N LYS A 101 8.49 -16.44 -1.93
CA LYS A 101 8.80 -15.11 -2.45
C LYS A 101 8.66 -14.05 -1.36
N LYS A 102 9.37 -12.93 -1.53
CA LYS A 102 9.31 -11.76 -0.62
C LYS A 102 7.89 -11.31 -0.29
N SER A 103 6.99 -11.24 -1.28
CA SER A 103 5.60 -10.85 -1.04
C SER A 103 4.84 -11.86 -0.19
N GLN A 104 5.13 -13.15 -0.33
CA GLN A 104 4.50 -14.22 0.45
C GLN A 104 5.00 -14.20 1.88
N MET A 105 6.31 -14.01 2.09
CA MET A 105 6.89 -13.86 3.43
C MET A 105 6.22 -12.71 4.20
N ILE A 106 6.10 -11.53 3.58
CA ILE A 106 5.47 -10.37 4.22
C ILE A 106 4.03 -10.69 4.63
N GLN A 107 3.27 -11.40 3.80
CA GLN A 107 1.90 -11.79 4.12
C GLN A 107 1.82 -12.80 5.27
N LEU A 108 2.71 -13.79 5.31
CA LEU A 108 2.81 -14.75 6.42
C LEU A 108 3.16 -14.06 7.75
N ILE A 109 4.11 -13.12 7.73
CA ILE A 109 4.48 -12.32 8.91
C ILE A 109 3.29 -11.46 9.35
N LYS A 110 2.67 -10.71 8.43
CA LYS A 110 1.51 -9.85 8.74
C LYS A 110 0.32 -10.64 9.31
N ALA A 111 0.11 -11.85 8.81
CA ALA A 111 -0.91 -12.78 9.26
C ALA A 111 -0.64 -13.37 10.66
N GLY A 112 0.55 -13.16 11.24
CA GLY A 112 0.90 -13.69 12.55
C GLY A 112 1.37 -15.14 12.55
N CYS A 113 1.75 -15.70 11.40
CA CYS A 113 2.20 -17.10 11.29
C CYS A 113 3.39 -17.43 12.20
N PHE A 114 4.19 -16.42 12.56
CA PHE A 114 5.43 -16.57 13.32
C PHE A 114 5.33 -16.01 14.75
N ASP A 115 4.12 -15.65 15.21
CA ASP A 115 3.90 -15.08 16.54
C ASP A 115 4.28 -16.07 17.67
N SER A 116 4.38 -17.38 17.38
CA SER A 116 4.89 -18.38 18.32
C SER A 116 6.41 -18.39 18.48
N PHE A 117 7.15 -17.69 17.60
CA PHE A 117 8.61 -17.57 17.67
C PHE A 117 9.07 -16.26 18.30
N SER A 118 8.40 -15.14 18.01
CA SER A 118 8.70 -13.82 18.56
C SER A 118 7.56 -12.84 18.27
N GLU A 119 7.65 -11.65 18.85
CA GLU A 119 6.73 -10.53 18.57
C GLU A 119 6.73 -10.19 17.07
N ARG A 120 5.54 -10.00 16.50
CA ARG A 120 5.33 -9.81 15.06
C ARG A 120 6.15 -8.66 14.48
N MET A 121 6.29 -7.57 15.24
CA MET A 121 7.08 -6.40 14.84
C MET A 121 8.58 -6.71 14.77
N GLU A 122 9.10 -7.52 15.69
CA GLU A 122 10.50 -7.93 15.69
C GLU A 122 10.78 -8.91 14.54
N ILE A 123 9.87 -9.85 14.28
CA ILE A 123 9.94 -10.73 13.09
C ILE A 123 9.97 -9.89 11.80
N MET A 124 9.10 -8.88 11.67
CA MET A 124 9.10 -8.00 10.51
C MET A 124 10.40 -7.22 10.40
N LYS A 125 10.90 -6.61 11.49
CA LYS A 125 12.19 -5.90 11.49
C LYS A 125 13.35 -6.82 11.09
N GLN A 126 13.39 -8.03 11.62
CA GLN A 126 14.39 -9.05 11.25
C GLN A 126 14.32 -9.36 9.75
N PHE A 127 13.11 -9.54 9.21
CA PHE A 127 12.95 -9.78 7.78
C PHE A 127 13.34 -8.58 6.92
N ILE A 128 12.94 -7.35 7.28
CA ILE A 128 13.37 -6.13 6.59
C ILE A 128 14.90 -6.01 6.64
N ASN A 129 15.52 -6.32 7.79
CA ASN A 129 16.97 -6.33 7.93
C ASN A 129 17.68 -7.34 7.02
N LEU A 130 17.01 -8.43 6.65
CA LEU A 130 17.55 -9.40 5.69
C LEU A 130 17.47 -8.90 4.24
N ILE A 131 16.44 -8.12 3.89
CA ILE A 131 16.13 -7.76 2.50
C ILE A 131 16.49 -6.33 2.11
N TYR A 132 16.67 -5.41 3.06
CA TYR A 132 17.32 -4.13 2.75
C TYR A 132 18.78 -4.46 2.42
N GLU A 133 19.31 -3.92 1.33
CA GLU A 133 20.66 -4.26 0.86
C GLU A 133 21.68 -3.23 1.37
N PRO A 134 22.15 -3.30 2.64
CA PRO A 134 23.06 -2.30 3.20
C PRO A 134 24.35 -2.26 2.41
N LYS A 135 24.96 -1.08 2.38
CA LYS A 135 26.30 -0.88 1.84
C LYS A 135 27.30 -0.99 2.98
N GLU A 136 28.44 -1.63 2.71
CA GLU A 136 29.56 -1.70 3.64
C GLU A 136 30.45 -0.46 3.56
N LYS A 137 30.48 0.18 2.39
CA LYS A 137 31.23 1.40 2.10
C LYS A 137 30.57 2.16 0.97
N LEU A 138 30.76 3.48 0.95
CA LEU A 138 30.33 4.30 -0.19
C LEU A 138 31.52 4.69 -1.06
N THR A 139 31.23 4.84 -2.35
CA THR A 139 32.17 5.35 -3.33
C THR A 139 31.44 6.32 -4.26
N MET A 140 32.17 6.89 -5.22
CA MET A 140 31.58 7.77 -6.24
C MET A 140 30.47 7.10 -7.06
N SER A 141 30.39 5.76 -7.12
CA SER A 141 29.26 5.07 -7.76
C SER A 141 27.95 5.23 -6.99
N ASN A 142 28.02 5.45 -5.67
CA ASN A 142 26.86 5.63 -4.80
C ASN A 142 26.35 7.08 -4.76
N LEU A 143 27.12 8.04 -5.29
CA LEU A 143 26.78 9.47 -5.23
C LEU A 143 25.40 9.76 -5.84
N LYS A 144 25.05 9.12 -6.96
CA LYS A 144 23.73 9.26 -7.58
C LYS A 144 22.60 8.93 -6.60
N MET A 145 22.75 7.85 -5.84
CA MET A 145 21.76 7.42 -4.86
C MET A 145 21.67 8.40 -3.67
N MET A 146 22.78 9.01 -3.26
CA MET A 146 22.76 10.09 -2.25
C MET A 146 21.96 11.30 -2.73
N ILE A 147 22.14 11.68 -4.01
CA ILE A 147 21.41 12.80 -4.63
C ILE A 147 19.91 12.47 -4.69
N GLU A 148 19.54 11.30 -5.22
CA GLU A 148 18.15 10.90 -5.40
C GLU A 148 17.37 10.79 -4.08
N ASN A 149 18.08 10.47 -2.99
CA ASN A 149 17.51 10.40 -1.64
C ASN A 149 17.65 11.70 -0.84
N ASN A 150 18.17 12.79 -1.44
CA ASN A 150 18.42 14.08 -0.79
C ASN A 150 19.26 13.99 0.50
N LEU A 151 20.32 13.17 0.47
CA LEU A 151 21.18 12.91 1.64
C LEU A 151 22.48 13.71 1.65
N ILE A 152 22.70 14.57 0.65
CA ILE A 152 23.92 15.39 0.57
C ILE A 152 23.76 16.60 1.53
N PRO A 153 24.76 16.88 2.39
CA PRO A 153 24.80 18.08 3.22
C PRO A 153 24.68 19.37 2.39
N ASP A 154 24.07 20.41 2.96
CA ASP A 154 23.78 21.66 2.26
C ASP A 154 25.04 22.33 1.67
N ASP A 155 26.15 22.29 2.41
CA ASP A 155 27.46 22.80 1.99
C ASP A 155 28.10 21.99 0.85
N LEU A 156 27.66 20.75 0.64
CA LEU A 156 28.15 19.84 -0.40
C LEU A 156 27.21 19.73 -1.61
N GLN A 157 26.06 20.43 -1.61
CA GLN A 157 25.07 20.35 -2.70
C GLN A 157 25.62 20.72 -4.08
N ILE A 158 26.62 21.61 -4.15
CA ILE A 158 27.28 22.00 -5.41
C ILE A 158 27.90 20.80 -6.14
N TYR A 159 28.42 19.81 -5.42
CA TYR A 159 29.01 18.60 -6.02
C TYR A 159 27.94 17.72 -6.69
N GLY A 160 26.70 17.74 -6.19
CA GLY A 160 25.57 17.14 -6.87
C GLY A 160 25.30 17.76 -8.25
N ARG A 161 25.50 19.08 -8.38
CA ARG A 161 25.42 19.78 -9.68
C ARG A 161 26.59 19.41 -10.59
N HIS A 162 27.82 19.35 -10.07
CA HIS A 162 28.97 18.87 -10.84
C HIS A 162 28.76 17.44 -11.38
N PHE A 163 28.21 16.54 -10.57
CA PHE A 163 27.89 15.17 -10.98
C PHE A 163 26.88 15.15 -12.13
N LYS A 164 25.75 15.87 -11.98
CA LYS A 164 24.72 15.98 -13.03
C LYS A 164 25.26 16.63 -14.30
N PHE A 165 26.10 17.66 -14.16
CA PHE A 165 26.75 18.35 -15.27
C PHE A 165 27.62 17.38 -16.07
N LYS A 166 28.46 16.59 -15.40
CA LYS A 166 29.26 15.54 -16.07
C LYS A 166 28.36 14.55 -16.81
N GLU A 167 27.32 14.01 -16.16
CA GLU A 167 26.38 13.08 -16.82
C GLU A 167 25.68 13.69 -18.03
N TYR A 168 25.41 15.00 -17.98
CA TYR A 168 24.79 15.75 -19.07
C TYR A 168 25.71 15.86 -20.28
N ILE A 169 26.92 16.41 -20.10
CA ILE A 169 27.85 16.68 -21.20
C ILE A 169 28.42 15.40 -21.81
N SER A 170 28.58 14.32 -21.02
CA SER A 170 29.08 13.03 -21.52
C SER A 170 28.16 12.39 -22.57
N LYS A 171 26.91 12.86 -22.71
CA LYS A 171 25.98 12.41 -23.75
C LYS A 171 26.18 13.13 -25.09
N ASN A 172 26.81 14.32 -25.09
CA ASN A 172 26.97 15.14 -26.28
C ASN A 172 28.36 14.99 -26.89
N VAL A 173 28.67 13.79 -27.37
CA VAL A 173 29.97 13.49 -28.01
C VAL A 173 29.99 14.09 -29.41
N TYR A 174 30.88 15.06 -29.63
CA TYR A 174 31.11 15.69 -30.92
C TYR A 174 31.96 14.81 -31.84
N LYS A 175 33.15 14.42 -31.38
CA LYS A 175 34.05 13.54 -32.11
C LYS A 175 34.91 12.70 -31.18
N THR A 176 35.34 11.53 -31.65
CA THR A 176 36.34 10.70 -30.94
C THR A 176 37.67 10.80 -31.67
N VAL A 177 38.72 11.15 -30.94
CA VAL A 177 40.09 11.25 -31.44
C VAL A 177 40.83 9.97 -31.09
N SER A 178 41.60 9.42 -32.03
CA SER A 178 42.28 8.13 -31.86
C SER A 178 43.69 8.25 -31.27
N LYS A 179 44.39 9.38 -31.45
CA LYS A 179 45.76 9.62 -30.96
C LYS A 179 45.97 11.08 -30.56
N PRO A 180 46.12 11.39 -29.25
CA PRO A 180 45.81 10.51 -28.12
C PRO A 180 44.32 10.13 -28.12
N LYS A 181 43.98 8.96 -27.56
CA LYS A 181 42.58 8.54 -27.45
C LYS A 181 41.84 9.51 -26.53
N ASP A 182 40.83 10.19 -27.07
CA ASP A 182 40.01 11.17 -26.34
C ASP A 182 38.62 11.31 -26.98
N LYS A 183 37.65 11.81 -26.21
CA LYS A 183 36.36 12.25 -26.73
C LYS A 183 36.27 13.76 -26.59
N LEU A 184 35.86 14.42 -27.67
CA LEU A 184 35.50 15.82 -27.62
C LEU A 184 34.00 15.95 -27.38
N LEU A 185 33.63 16.73 -26.38
CA LEU A 185 32.25 16.96 -25.98
C LEU A 185 31.83 18.37 -26.42
N LEU A 186 30.70 18.48 -27.09
CA LEU A 186 30.12 19.78 -27.43
C LEU A 186 29.28 20.27 -26.24
N LEU A 187 29.57 21.46 -25.74
CA LEU A 187 28.70 22.11 -24.77
C LEU A 187 27.60 22.87 -25.50
N ASP A 188 26.37 22.76 -25.03
CA ASP A 188 25.25 23.56 -25.53
C ASP A 188 25.09 24.83 -24.69
N GLU A 189 24.09 25.65 -25.03
CA GLU A 189 23.79 26.89 -24.31
C GLU A 189 23.41 26.66 -22.84
N ILE A 190 22.97 25.44 -22.48
CA ILE A 190 22.60 25.07 -21.12
C ILE A 190 23.85 24.73 -20.28
N ALA A 191 24.76 23.95 -20.85
CA ALA A 191 25.98 23.50 -20.17
C ALA A 191 27.06 24.60 -20.11
N THR A 192 27.11 25.47 -21.12
CA THR A 192 28.19 26.45 -21.29
C THR A 192 28.35 27.42 -20.10
N PRO A 193 27.29 28.03 -19.54
CA PRO A 193 27.42 28.92 -18.38
C PRO A 193 28.03 28.22 -17.16
N PHE A 194 27.53 27.02 -16.83
CA PHE A 194 28.05 26.24 -15.69
C PHE A 194 29.50 25.81 -15.91
N PHE A 195 29.88 25.51 -17.17
CA PHE A 195 31.27 25.23 -17.51
C PHE A 195 32.18 26.41 -17.19
N TYR A 196 31.88 27.60 -17.71
CA TYR A 196 32.72 28.79 -17.51
C TYR A 196 32.73 29.29 -16.06
N GLU A 197 31.64 29.10 -15.31
CA GLU A 197 31.59 29.48 -13.89
C GLU A 197 32.52 28.62 -13.03
N HIS A 198 32.75 27.36 -13.41
CA HIS A 198 33.39 26.41 -12.52
C HIS A 198 34.64 25.72 -13.06
N TYR A 199 34.84 25.62 -14.37
CA TYR A 199 35.97 24.94 -14.99
C TYR A 199 36.79 25.91 -15.82
N THR A 200 38.05 25.57 -16.07
CA THR A 200 38.93 26.46 -16.84
C THR A 200 38.87 26.15 -18.34
N ASP A 201 39.18 27.18 -19.12
CA ASP A 201 39.33 27.17 -20.56
C ASP A 201 40.44 26.21 -21.07
N GLU A 202 41.32 25.72 -20.20
CA GLU A 202 42.30 24.67 -20.53
C GLU A 202 41.69 23.40 -21.12
N CYS A 203 40.40 23.14 -20.89
CA CYS A 203 39.71 21.99 -21.47
C CYS A 203 39.18 22.25 -22.89
N ILE A 204 39.14 23.51 -23.35
CA ILE A 204 38.57 23.89 -24.64
C ILE A 204 39.57 23.57 -25.75
N VAL A 205 39.11 22.82 -26.74
CA VAL A 205 39.91 22.44 -27.92
C VAL A 205 39.60 23.38 -29.08
N GLU A 206 38.32 23.66 -29.31
CA GLU A 206 37.84 24.52 -30.41
C GLU A 206 36.42 25.03 -30.11
N TYR A 207 35.90 25.88 -30.99
CA TYR A 207 34.52 26.34 -30.96
C TYR A 207 33.80 25.88 -32.23
N ASN A 208 32.52 25.51 -32.11
CA ASN A 208 31.70 25.22 -33.28
C ASN A 208 31.28 26.51 -34.02
N GLU A 209 30.60 26.37 -35.16
CA GLU A 209 30.11 27.49 -35.98
C GLU A 209 29.17 28.45 -35.24
N LYS A 210 28.53 27.99 -34.15
CA LYS A 210 27.62 28.78 -33.32
C LYS A 210 28.31 29.43 -32.12
N GLY A 211 29.64 29.29 -32.00
CA GLY A 211 30.42 29.83 -30.89
C GLY A 211 30.35 28.99 -29.61
N ASN A 212 29.82 27.76 -29.67
CA ASN A 212 29.78 26.87 -28.51
C ASN A 212 31.10 26.12 -28.33
N PRO A 213 31.62 26.00 -27.09
CA PRO A 213 32.89 25.35 -26.82
C PRO A 213 32.81 23.83 -27.02
N ILE A 214 33.87 23.29 -27.62
CA ILE A 214 34.14 21.86 -27.77
C ILE A 214 35.31 21.53 -26.84
N ILE A 215 35.08 20.68 -25.84
CA ILE A 215 36.04 20.40 -24.77
C ILE A 215 36.61 18.97 -24.84
N SER A 216 37.85 18.79 -24.37
CA SER A 216 38.47 17.47 -24.14
C SER A 216 37.87 16.79 -22.90
N GLU A 217 37.28 15.60 -23.06
CA GLU A 217 36.77 14.79 -21.95
C GLU A 217 37.90 14.45 -20.97
N LYS A 218 39.11 14.15 -21.46
CA LYS A 218 40.26 13.83 -20.62
C LYS A 218 40.71 15.01 -19.75
N GLN A 219 40.86 16.20 -20.31
CA GLN A 219 41.26 17.39 -19.54
C GLN A 219 40.16 17.80 -18.56
N PHE A 220 38.90 17.80 -19.01
CA PHE A 220 37.75 18.04 -18.16
C PHE A 220 37.71 17.07 -16.98
N LYS A 221 37.88 15.77 -17.23
CA LYS A 221 37.83 14.74 -16.20
C LYS A 221 38.89 14.98 -15.12
N LYS A 222 40.09 15.43 -15.48
CA LYS A 222 41.14 15.76 -14.51
C LYS A 222 40.71 16.88 -13.56
N GLN A 223 40.10 17.95 -14.09
CA GLN A 223 39.56 19.04 -13.27
C GLN A 223 38.38 18.59 -12.42
N TYR A 224 37.45 17.82 -13.02
CA TYR A 224 36.31 17.24 -12.33
C TYR A 224 36.74 16.38 -11.14
N ASP A 225 37.66 15.42 -11.35
CA ASP A 225 38.11 14.52 -10.30
C ASP A 225 38.74 15.28 -9.14
N SER A 226 39.52 16.33 -9.42
CA SER A 226 40.10 17.21 -8.41
C SER A 226 39.02 17.95 -7.60
N LYS A 227 38.03 18.53 -8.29
CA LYS A 227 36.92 19.24 -7.65
C LYS A 227 36.03 18.33 -6.81
N MET A 228 35.85 17.07 -7.19
CA MET A 228 34.98 16.14 -6.46
C MET A 228 35.63 15.56 -5.19
N THR A 229 36.87 15.97 -4.85
CA THR A 229 37.59 15.46 -3.67
C THR A 229 36.81 15.64 -2.36
N PRO A 230 36.23 16.82 -2.04
CA PRO A 230 35.56 17.02 -0.76
C PRO A 230 34.34 16.11 -0.57
N ILE A 231 33.51 15.93 -1.61
CA ILE A 231 32.37 15.00 -1.51
C ILE A 231 32.82 13.54 -1.47
N LYS A 232 33.96 13.20 -2.11
CA LYS A 232 34.53 11.86 -2.03
C LYS A 232 35.04 11.53 -0.63
N GLU A 233 35.65 12.51 0.04
CA GLU A 233 36.07 12.40 1.44
C GLU A 233 34.85 12.23 2.35
N TRP A 234 33.81 13.05 2.18
CA TRP A 234 32.57 12.91 2.93
C TRP A 234 31.90 11.54 2.72
N LEU A 235 31.82 11.03 1.48
CA LEU A 235 31.29 9.70 1.20
C LEU A 235 32.04 8.58 1.95
N SER A 236 33.30 8.80 2.33
CA SER A 236 34.11 7.82 3.05
C SER A 236 33.85 7.83 4.56
N THR A 237 33.00 8.72 5.05
CA THR A 237 32.64 8.83 6.48
C THR A 237 31.57 7.81 6.88
N GLU A 238 31.58 7.43 8.17
CA GLU A 238 30.52 6.61 8.75
C GLU A 238 29.16 7.33 8.72
N GLU A 239 29.14 8.67 8.83
CA GLU A 239 27.92 9.46 8.74
C GLU A 239 27.22 9.29 7.38
N ALA A 240 27.96 9.42 6.28
CA ALA A 240 27.41 9.24 4.94
C ALA A 240 26.92 7.80 4.74
N LEU A 241 27.68 6.81 5.21
CA LEU A 241 27.30 5.39 5.13
C LEU A 241 26.01 5.10 5.90
N ASN A 242 25.95 5.56 7.16
CA ASN A 242 24.83 5.32 8.05
C ASN A 242 23.56 6.04 7.58
N SER A 243 23.67 7.27 7.09
CA SER A 243 22.52 8.01 6.56
C SER A 243 21.89 7.30 5.35
N LEU A 244 22.71 6.77 4.44
CA LEU A 244 22.22 6.00 3.31
C LEU A 244 21.62 4.66 3.72
N ASN A 245 22.31 3.88 4.56
CA ASN A 245 21.81 2.58 5.01
C ASN A 245 20.49 2.72 5.80
N LYS A 246 20.39 3.75 6.65
CA LYS A 246 19.14 4.12 7.32
C LYS A 246 18.05 4.41 6.30
N LYS A 247 18.34 5.20 5.27
CA LYS A 247 17.36 5.54 4.23
C LYS A 247 16.93 4.32 3.42
N LEU A 248 17.84 3.40 3.10
CA LEU A 248 17.53 2.14 2.42
C LEU A 248 16.60 1.26 3.26
N PHE A 249 16.86 1.15 4.57
CA PHE A 249 15.99 0.46 5.50
C PHE A 249 14.60 1.12 5.55
N GLU A 250 14.54 2.44 5.73
CA GLU A 250 13.28 3.21 5.78
C GLU A 250 12.47 3.03 4.49
N ASN A 251 13.11 2.99 3.32
CA ASN A 251 12.43 2.79 2.06
C ASN A 251 11.75 1.41 1.99
N GLU A 252 12.42 0.36 2.47
CA GLU A 252 11.83 -0.99 2.57
C GLU A 252 10.75 -1.06 3.66
N TRP A 253 10.99 -0.44 4.81
CA TRP A 253 10.03 -0.37 5.91
C TRP A 253 8.74 0.34 5.49
N ASN A 254 8.83 1.56 4.96
CA ASN A 254 7.65 2.34 4.54
C ASN A 254 6.86 1.61 3.44
N LYS A 255 7.56 0.91 2.54
CA LYS A 255 6.90 0.17 1.48
C LYS A 255 6.02 -1.00 1.97
N TYR A 256 6.39 -1.64 3.08
CA TYR A 256 5.78 -2.91 3.49
C TYR A 256 5.17 -2.91 4.89
N CYS A 257 5.60 -2.01 5.77
CA CYS A 257 5.38 -2.05 7.20
C CYS A 257 4.54 -0.86 7.70
N GLU A 258 4.00 -0.02 6.82
CA GLU A 258 3.06 1.03 7.20
C GLU A 258 1.81 0.47 7.88
N GLY A 259 1.30 1.22 8.86
CA GLY A 259 0.07 0.90 9.59
C GLY A 259 0.28 0.18 10.91
N THR A 260 -0.85 -0.11 11.57
CA THR A 260 -0.90 -0.87 12.82
C THR A 260 -0.91 -2.37 12.58
N VAL A 261 -0.77 -3.16 13.64
CA VAL A 261 -0.96 -4.62 13.61
C VAL A 261 -2.35 -4.99 13.07
N SER A 262 -3.40 -4.28 13.48
CA SER A 262 -4.76 -4.48 12.96
C SER A 262 -4.84 -4.21 11.45
N LYS A 263 -4.16 -3.18 10.95
CA LYS A 263 -4.05 -2.95 9.50
C LYS A 263 -3.35 -4.13 8.80
N TRP A 264 -2.29 -4.67 9.39
CA TRP A 264 -1.60 -5.84 8.82
C TRP A 264 -2.51 -7.07 8.77
N GLU A 265 -3.34 -7.27 9.79
CA GLU A 265 -4.34 -8.34 9.82
C GLU A 265 -5.41 -8.15 8.76
N MET A 266 -5.92 -6.94 8.56
CA MET A 266 -6.85 -6.66 7.48
C MET A 266 -6.21 -6.90 6.10
N ASP A 267 -4.97 -6.45 5.91
CA ASP A 267 -4.25 -6.60 4.64
C ASP A 267 -3.94 -8.08 4.33
N SER A 268 -3.71 -8.92 5.35
CA SER A 268 -3.28 -10.32 5.18
C SER A 268 -4.39 -11.36 5.38
N LEU A 269 -5.32 -11.14 6.31
CA LEU A 269 -6.37 -12.07 6.71
C LEU A 269 -7.78 -11.59 6.34
N SER A 270 -7.93 -10.29 6.00
CA SER A 270 -9.23 -9.66 5.73
C SER A 270 -10.20 -9.67 6.94
N TYR A 271 -9.68 -9.74 8.16
CA TYR A 271 -10.42 -9.51 9.40
C TYR A 271 -9.48 -8.94 10.47
N TYR A 272 -10.03 -8.45 11.57
CA TYR A 272 -9.26 -7.98 12.72
C TYR A 272 -9.24 -9.06 13.80
N TYR A 273 -8.05 -9.54 14.17
CA TYR A 273 -7.86 -10.37 15.35
C TYR A 273 -7.68 -9.50 16.59
N HIS A 274 -6.93 -8.41 16.45
CA HIS A 274 -6.86 -7.32 17.41
C HIS A 274 -8.03 -6.35 17.23
N GLU A 275 -8.01 -5.26 18.01
CA GLU A 275 -9.05 -4.25 17.96
C GLU A 275 -9.20 -3.63 16.56
N HIS A 276 -10.44 -3.35 16.19
CA HIS A 276 -10.77 -2.73 14.92
C HIS A 276 -10.14 -1.34 14.82
N GLU A 277 -9.57 -0.98 13.66
CA GLU A 277 -8.98 0.36 13.38
C GLU A 277 -9.95 1.55 13.56
N LEU A 278 -11.24 1.29 13.81
CA LEU A 278 -12.29 2.29 13.96
C LEU A 278 -12.96 2.23 15.35
N ALA A 279 -12.42 1.42 16.27
CA ALA A 279 -13.04 1.19 17.58
C ALA A 279 -13.08 2.47 18.44
N HIS A 280 -12.06 3.32 18.33
CA HIS A 280 -11.93 4.54 19.14
C HIS A 280 -12.44 5.81 18.45
N VAL A 281 -13.17 5.69 17.34
CA VAL A 281 -13.78 6.85 16.70
C VAL A 281 -14.79 7.50 17.65
N ASN A 282 -14.77 8.83 17.72
CA ASN A 282 -15.73 9.60 18.50
C ASN A 282 -17.12 9.54 17.85
N LYS A 283 -17.89 8.50 18.16
CA LYS A 283 -19.17 8.20 17.50
C LYS A 283 -20.18 9.34 17.64
N ASP A 284 -20.27 9.96 18.82
CA ASP A 284 -21.19 11.05 19.10
C ASP A 284 -20.91 12.27 18.22
N LYS A 285 -19.63 12.67 18.11
CA LYS A 285 -19.20 13.81 17.28
C LYS A 285 -19.61 13.65 15.82
N TYR A 286 -19.56 12.43 15.29
CA TYR A 286 -19.82 12.16 13.88
C TYR A 286 -21.22 11.61 13.60
N GLY A 287 -22.06 11.43 14.64
CA GLY A 287 -23.41 10.87 14.53
C GLY A 287 -23.43 9.40 14.10
N ILE A 288 -22.41 8.64 14.51
CA ILE A 288 -22.21 7.24 14.11
C ILE A 288 -22.99 6.32 15.04
N VAL A 289 -23.69 5.35 14.46
CA VAL A 289 -24.55 4.41 15.17
C VAL A 289 -24.22 2.96 14.78
N ASP A 290 -24.59 2.03 15.66
CA ASP A 290 -24.58 0.60 15.33
C ASP A 290 -25.68 0.31 14.30
N PHE A 291 -25.33 -0.40 13.23
CA PHE A 291 -26.30 -0.86 12.24
C PHE A 291 -27.41 -1.70 12.87
N ASN A 292 -27.07 -2.56 13.83
CA ASN A 292 -28.02 -3.49 14.42
C ASN A 292 -29.04 -2.79 15.32
N SER A 293 -28.74 -1.60 15.84
CA SER A 293 -29.68 -0.79 16.62
C SER A 293 -30.69 -0.02 15.76
N LEU A 294 -30.51 0.03 14.44
CA LEU A 294 -31.41 0.73 13.53
C LEU A 294 -32.69 -0.07 13.25
N PRO A 295 -33.85 0.61 13.06
CA PRO A 295 -35.09 -0.06 12.68
C PRO A 295 -34.94 -0.73 11.31
N LYS A 296 -35.48 -1.96 11.16
CA LYS A 296 -35.42 -2.71 9.89
C LYS A 296 -36.20 -2.02 8.79
N GLU A 297 -37.32 -1.39 9.14
CA GLU A 297 -38.07 -0.52 8.26
C GLU A 297 -37.63 0.94 8.48
N PRO A 298 -37.28 1.68 7.41
CA PRO A 298 -36.81 3.04 7.56
C PRO A 298 -37.95 3.98 7.99
N LYS A 299 -37.67 4.81 8.99
CA LYS A 299 -38.62 5.81 9.49
C LYS A 299 -38.84 6.91 8.45
N VAL A 300 -40.09 7.12 8.06
CA VAL A 300 -40.49 8.19 7.13
C VAL A 300 -40.53 9.52 7.89
N ILE A 301 -39.80 10.52 7.39
CA ILE A 301 -39.79 11.88 7.96
C ILE A 301 -40.62 12.87 7.14
N ASN A 302 -40.81 12.59 5.85
CA ASN A 302 -41.55 13.47 4.95
C ASN A 302 -42.08 12.66 3.76
N GLU A 303 -43.24 13.05 3.25
CA GLU A 303 -43.84 12.49 2.04
C GLU A 303 -44.20 13.63 1.11
N TYR A 304 -43.81 13.52 -0.16
CA TYR A 304 -44.06 14.56 -1.15
C TYR A 304 -44.32 13.98 -2.53
N ASN A 305 -45.09 14.73 -3.32
CA ASN A 305 -45.42 14.38 -4.68
C ASN A 305 -44.61 15.19 -5.68
N TRP A 306 -43.94 14.51 -6.60
CA TRP A 306 -43.20 15.17 -7.67
C TRP A 306 -43.45 14.47 -9.01
N ARG A 307 -43.96 15.24 -9.99
CA ARG A 307 -44.36 14.72 -11.32
C ARG A 307 -45.29 13.49 -11.25
N GLY A 308 -46.26 13.51 -10.34
CA GLY A 308 -47.25 12.45 -10.19
C GLY A 308 -46.71 11.15 -9.56
N ARG A 309 -45.51 11.18 -8.97
CA ARG A 309 -44.96 10.08 -8.18
C ARG A 309 -44.82 10.49 -6.72
N GLU A 310 -45.21 9.60 -5.82
CA GLU A 310 -44.99 9.74 -4.39
C GLU A 310 -43.54 9.40 -4.03
N PHE A 311 -42.92 10.29 -3.27
CA PHE A 311 -41.58 10.12 -2.72
C PHE A 311 -41.64 10.21 -1.20
N LYS A 312 -40.83 9.36 -0.56
CA LYS A 312 -40.64 9.35 0.89
C LYS A 312 -39.21 9.74 1.21
N GLU A 313 -39.05 10.69 2.12
CA GLU A 313 -37.78 10.96 2.77
C GLU A 313 -37.71 10.15 4.05
N TYR A 314 -36.56 9.52 4.27
CA TYR A 314 -36.31 8.69 5.43
C TYR A 314 -35.31 9.36 6.36
N GLU A 315 -35.43 9.08 7.64
CA GLU A 315 -34.42 9.47 8.62
C GLU A 315 -33.07 8.82 8.28
N THR A 316 -32.00 9.62 8.27
CA THR A 316 -30.65 9.15 7.91
C THR A 316 -29.70 9.13 9.09
N TYR A 317 -28.86 8.11 9.11
CA TYR A 317 -27.86 7.80 10.13
C TYR A 317 -26.48 7.63 9.47
N ARG A 318 -25.41 7.59 10.26
CA ARG A 318 -24.06 7.27 9.78
C ARG A 318 -23.56 5.96 10.35
N ILE A 319 -22.95 5.14 9.51
CA ILE A 319 -22.17 3.98 9.91
C ILE A 319 -20.74 4.14 9.42
N ILE A 320 -19.81 3.43 10.07
CA ILE A 320 -18.42 3.34 9.64
C ILE A 320 -18.02 1.87 9.51
N GLY A 321 -17.07 1.58 8.63
CA GLY A 321 -16.51 0.25 8.54
C GLY A 321 -15.38 0.14 7.53
N THR A 322 -14.65 -0.95 7.63
CA THR A 322 -13.59 -1.32 6.68
C THR A 322 -14.16 -2.18 5.57
N VAL A 323 -13.83 -1.86 4.33
CA VAL A 323 -14.25 -2.61 3.14
C VAL A 323 -13.61 -4.00 3.16
N LEU A 324 -14.44 -5.04 3.20
CA LEU A 324 -14.02 -6.43 3.06
C LEU A 324 -14.06 -6.86 1.58
N ASP A 325 -15.15 -6.51 0.90
CA ASP A 325 -15.39 -6.93 -0.47
C ASP A 325 -16.41 -6.04 -1.19
N LYS A 326 -16.45 -6.16 -2.52
CA LYS A 326 -17.43 -5.51 -3.39
C LYS A 326 -17.98 -6.46 -4.44
N ASN A 327 -19.30 -6.42 -4.63
CA ASN A 327 -19.96 -7.12 -5.72
C ASN A 327 -20.48 -6.11 -6.76
N LYS A 328 -19.82 -6.07 -7.92
CA LYS A 328 -20.16 -5.14 -9.01
C LYS A 328 -21.55 -5.42 -9.60
N ASN A 329 -21.96 -6.68 -9.68
CA ASN A 329 -23.25 -7.07 -10.27
C ASN A 329 -24.40 -6.71 -9.34
N LYS A 330 -24.23 -6.95 -8.04
CA LYS A 330 -25.22 -6.61 -7.01
C LYS A 330 -25.10 -5.17 -6.52
N HIS A 331 -24.09 -4.41 -6.94
CA HIS A 331 -23.81 -3.04 -6.46
C HIS A 331 -23.73 -2.98 -4.92
N THR A 332 -23.12 -4.00 -4.31
CA THR A 332 -22.96 -4.09 -2.85
C THR A 332 -21.51 -3.94 -2.45
N VAL A 333 -21.30 -3.37 -1.26
CA VAL A 333 -20.01 -3.34 -0.57
C VAL A 333 -20.23 -3.95 0.81
N THR A 334 -19.41 -4.92 1.17
CA THR A 334 -19.44 -5.54 2.50
C THR A 334 -18.46 -4.78 3.39
N LEU A 335 -18.97 -4.26 4.51
CA LEU A 335 -18.17 -3.56 5.52
C LEU A 335 -18.05 -4.42 6.78
N LEU A 336 -16.87 -4.46 7.35
CA LEU A 336 -16.67 -4.83 8.75
C LEU A 336 -16.78 -3.55 9.58
N THR A 337 -17.80 -3.44 10.43
CA THR A 337 -17.90 -2.40 11.45
C THR A 337 -17.34 -2.94 12.77
N PRO A 338 -17.10 -2.09 13.79
CA PRO A 338 -16.71 -2.56 15.13
C PRO A 338 -17.72 -3.55 15.75
N GLU A 339 -19.01 -3.44 15.39
CA GLU A 339 -20.10 -4.30 15.86
C GLU A 339 -20.35 -5.51 14.91
N GLY A 340 -19.70 -5.52 13.76
CA GLY A 340 -19.57 -6.64 12.85
C GLY A 340 -20.05 -6.34 11.43
N VAL A 341 -20.53 -7.34 10.71
CA VAL A 341 -20.58 -7.25 9.24
C VAL A 341 -21.88 -6.63 8.73
N VAL A 342 -21.75 -5.65 7.84
CA VAL A 342 -22.87 -4.91 7.24
C VAL A 342 -22.75 -4.92 5.72
N ILE A 343 -23.85 -5.24 5.03
CA ILE A 343 -23.94 -5.14 3.57
C ILE A 343 -24.52 -3.78 3.20
N VAL A 344 -23.75 -3.01 2.44
CA VAL A 344 -24.16 -1.70 1.93
C VAL A 344 -24.60 -1.84 0.49
N LYS A 345 -25.88 -1.56 0.21
CA LYS A 345 -26.47 -1.68 -1.13
C LYS A 345 -26.60 -0.32 -1.78
N PHE A 346 -25.80 -0.08 -2.83
CA PHE A 346 -25.77 1.16 -3.57
C PHE A 346 -26.73 1.13 -4.77
N TYR A 347 -27.20 2.32 -5.18
CA TYR A 347 -27.72 2.52 -6.53
C TYR A 347 -26.58 2.46 -7.54
N ALA A 348 -26.86 1.96 -8.75
CA ALA A 348 -25.84 1.69 -9.79
C ALA A 348 -24.90 2.88 -10.08
N GLY A 349 -25.46 4.09 -10.21
CA GLY A 349 -24.66 5.30 -10.46
C GLY A 349 -23.72 5.65 -9.30
N ALA A 350 -24.22 5.61 -8.07
CA ALA A 350 -23.41 5.86 -6.87
C ALA A 350 -22.33 4.80 -6.70
N PHE A 351 -22.67 3.52 -6.91
CA PHE A 351 -21.70 2.43 -6.88
C PHE A 351 -20.57 2.67 -7.87
N SER A 352 -20.91 2.95 -9.14
CA SER A 352 -19.92 3.21 -10.19
C SER A 352 -19.02 4.41 -9.86
N HIS A 353 -19.61 5.48 -9.32
CA HIS A 353 -18.88 6.68 -8.92
C HIS A 353 -17.80 6.40 -7.88
N TYR A 354 -18.12 5.70 -6.79
CA TYR A 354 -17.16 5.38 -5.73
C TYR A 354 -16.27 4.18 -6.05
N ASN A 355 -16.72 3.27 -6.91
CA ASN A 355 -15.92 2.13 -7.33
C ASN A 355 -14.85 2.49 -8.39
N LYS A 356 -15.01 3.59 -9.12
CA LYS A 356 -14.08 3.97 -10.21
C LYS A 356 -12.66 4.23 -9.70
N THR A 357 -11.66 3.75 -10.46
CA THR A 357 -10.26 4.20 -10.37
C THR A 357 -10.07 5.39 -11.29
N ILE A 358 -9.52 6.48 -10.76
CA ILE A 358 -9.31 7.73 -11.49
C ILE A 358 -7.84 7.82 -11.89
N SER A 359 -7.59 8.07 -13.17
CA SER A 359 -6.23 8.07 -13.74
C SER A 359 -6.11 9.11 -14.85
N THR A 360 -4.92 9.71 -14.98
CA THR A 360 -4.58 10.64 -16.06
C THR A 360 -3.44 10.08 -16.92
N LYS A 361 -3.20 10.67 -18.10
CA LYS A 361 -2.04 10.35 -18.93
C LYS A 361 -0.96 11.43 -18.71
N GLN A 362 0.20 11.04 -18.20
CA GLN A 362 1.39 11.89 -18.15
C GLN A 362 2.48 11.25 -19.02
N ASN A 363 3.01 12.00 -19.99
CA ASN A 363 4.05 11.53 -20.92
C ASN A 363 3.73 10.19 -21.60
N GLY A 364 2.46 9.99 -22.00
CA GLY A 364 1.99 8.75 -22.64
C GLY A 364 1.78 7.57 -21.69
N LYS A 365 2.17 7.65 -20.42
CA LYS A 365 1.92 6.62 -19.41
C LYS A 365 0.66 6.93 -18.59
N LYS A 366 -0.15 5.90 -18.33
CA LYS A 366 -1.32 5.99 -17.45
C LYS A 366 -0.83 6.06 -16.00
N VAL A 367 -1.15 7.15 -15.32
CA VAL A 367 -0.85 7.38 -13.90
C VAL A 367 -2.16 7.34 -13.14
N VAL A 368 -2.28 6.48 -12.14
CA VAL A 368 -3.44 6.44 -11.24
C VAL A 368 -3.35 7.62 -10.28
N LEU A 369 -4.37 8.47 -10.29
CA LEU A 369 -4.50 9.61 -9.38
C LEU A 369 -5.20 9.20 -8.08
N GLU A 370 -6.21 8.34 -8.19
CA GLU A 370 -6.97 7.87 -7.04
C GLU A 370 -7.47 6.44 -7.32
N PRO A 371 -7.19 5.47 -6.44
CA PRO A 371 -7.77 4.14 -6.54
C PRO A 371 -9.28 4.15 -6.27
N SER A 372 -9.92 2.99 -6.40
CA SER A 372 -11.32 2.83 -5.98
C SER A 372 -11.44 3.08 -4.46
N TRP A 373 -12.50 3.77 -4.03
CA TRP A 373 -12.79 3.88 -2.59
C TRP A 373 -13.27 2.54 -2.02
N PHE A 374 -13.76 1.64 -2.86
CA PHE A 374 -14.18 0.29 -2.48
C PHE A 374 -13.05 -0.74 -2.65
N GLU A 375 -11.78 -0.34 -2.59
CA GLU A 375 -10.70 -1.32 -2.38
C GLU A 375 -10.76 -1.89 -0.97
N ARG A 376 -10.39 -3.17 -0.83
CA ARG A 376 -10.34 -3.84 0.48
C ARG A 376 -9.40 -3.10 1.42
N GLY A 377 -9.76 -3.04 2.71
CA GLY A 377 -8.98 -2.37 3.74
C GLY A 377 -9.22 -0.86 3.81
N ASN A 378 -9.85 -0.25 2.80
CA ASN A 378 -10.29 1.14 2.90
C ASN A 378 -11.38 1.28 3.98
N LYS A 379 -11.32 2.38 4.72
CA LYS A 379 -12.30 2.71 5.77
C LYS A 379 -13.28 3.73 5.22
N LEU A 380 -14.58 3.49 5.39
CA LEU A 380 -15.63 4.36 4.88
C LEU A 380 -16.52 4.87 6.01
N LEU A 381 -16.96 6.12 5.89
CA LEU A 381 -18.08 6.69 6.62
C LEU A 381 -19.24 6.86 5.65
N ILE A 382 -20.38 6.25 5.95
CA ILE A 382 -21.53 6.20 5.04
C ILE A 382 -22.77 6.72 5.72
N THR A 383 -23.41 7.70 5.09
CA THR A 383 -24.71 8.24 5.49
C THR A 383 -25.84 7.54 4.75
N GLY A 384 -26.88 7.10 5.45
CA GLY A 384 -28.00 6.37 4.86
C GLY A 384 -28.99 5.86 5.88
N PHE A 385 -29.76 4.85 5.52
CA PHE A 385 -30.74 4.23 6.41
C PHE A 385 -30.73 2.70 6.27
N ARG A 386 -31.18 2.00 7.30
CA ARG A 386 -31.36 0.55 7.23
C ARG A 386 -32.63 0.21 6.47
N ARG A 387 -32.55 -0.83 5.64
CA ARG A 387 -33.70 -1.50 5.03
C ARG A 387 -33.45 -3.00 5.07
N GLU A 388 -34.22 -3.70 5.89
CA GLU A 388 -34.02 -5.11 6.19
C GLU A 388 -32.59 -5.38 6.67
N ASN A 389 -31.84 -6.17 5.90
CA ASN A 389 -30.47 -6.58 6.18
C ASN A 389 -29.42 -5.68 5.51
N ASN A 390 -29.84 -4.63 4.79
CA ASN A 390 -28.93 -3.76 4.06
C ASN A 390 -28.91 -2.36 4.64
N PHE A 391 -27.76 -1.71 4.56
CA PHE A 391 -27.66 -0.26 4.69
C PHE A 391 -27.76 0.38 3.30
N ILE A 392 -28.66 1.35 3.13
CA ILE A 392 -28.92 2.04 1.86
C ILE A 392 -28.32 3.45 1.94
N PRO A 393 -27.23 3.74 1.21
CA PRO A 393 -26.59 5.05 1.23
C PRO A 393 -27.50 6.12 0.63
N LYS A 394 -27.73 7.20 1.40
CA LYS A 394 -28.57 8.32 0.99
C LYS A 394 -28.28 9.56 1.82
N THR A 395 -28.25 10.72 1.15
CA THR A 395 -28.40 12.04 1.77
C THR A 395 -29.52 12.82 1.10
N TYR A 396 -30.10 13.77 1.83
CA TYR A 396 -31.14 14.69 1.37
C TYR A 396 -30.62 16.13 1.42
N LYS A 397 -31.16 17.02 0.58
CA LYS A 397 -30.66 18.40 0.42
C LYS A 397 -30.63 19.19 1.74
N ASN A 398 -31.59 18.93 2.62
CA ASN A 398 -31.74 19.61 3.91
C ASN A 398 -31.20 18.78 5.09
N SER A 399 -30.50 17.68 4.81
CA SER A 399 -29.87 16.88 5.87
C SER A 399 -28.67 17.62 6.46
N VAL A 400 -28.42 17.42 7.76
CA VAL A 400 -27.18 17.84 8.42
C VAL A 400 -25.94 17.19 7.79
N TYR A 401 -26.12 16.12 7.01
CA TYR A 401 -25.07 15.40 6.30
C TYR A 401 -25.06 15.76 4.82
N GLN A 402 -23.97 16.38 4.37
CA GLN A 402 -23.81 16.81 2.98
C GLN A 402 -23.26 15.71 2.05
N HIS A 403 -22.52 14.74 2.59
CA HIS A 403 -21.87 13.67 1.82
C HIS A 403 -22.45 12.29 2.14
N THR A 404 -22.79 11.52 1.10
CA THR A 404 -23.30 10.13 1.23
C THR A 404 -22.21 9.15 1.64
N VAL A 405 -21.01 9.27 1.05
CA VAL A 405 -19.84 8.45 1.39
C VAL A 405 -18.66 9.39 1.57
N ALA A 406 -17.86 9.13 2.60
CA ALA A 406 -16.53 9.71 2.80
C ALA A 406 -15.51 8.58 3.00
N LEU A 407 -14.30 8.78 2.47
CA LEU A 407 -13.16 7.92 2.76
C LEU A 407 -12.52 8.39 4.08
N ILE A 408 -12.33 7.47 5.02
CA ILE A 408 -11.62 7.73 6.27
C ILE A 408 -10.13 7.49 6.01
N ASN A 409 -9.34 8.55 6.03
CA ASN A 409 -7.90 8.49 5.81
C ASN A 409 -7.17 8.06 7.08
N ASP A 410 -7.60 8.58 8.23
CA ASP A 410 -6.95 8.35 9.52
C ASP A 410 -7.90 8.64 10.70
N VAL A 411 -7.56 8.10 11.88
CA VAL A 411 -8.23 8.34 13.15
C VAL A 411 -7.18 8.79 14.17
N ASP A 412 -7.30 10.01 14.69
CA ASP A 412 -6.35 10.52 15.68
C ASP A 412 -6.58 9.92 17.08
N GLU A 413 -5.68 10.22 18.01
CA GLU A 413 -5.70 9.75 19.41
C GLU A 413 -6.96 10.20 20.19
N HIS A 414 -7.67 11.21 19.70
CA HIS A 414 -8.91 11.73 20.29
C HIS A 414 -10.17 11.20 19.58
N GLY A 415 -10.01 10.25 18.65
CA GLY A 415 -11.09 9.66 17.88
C GLY A 415 -11.64 10.57 16.77
N ASN A 416 -10.91 11.60 16.37
CA ASN A 416 -11.30 12.46 15.27
C ASN A 416 -10.92 11.83 13.92
N LEU A 417 -11.83 11.94 12.97
CA LEU A 417 -11.66 11.43 11.61
C LEU A 417 -11.00 12.48 10.70
N SER A 418 -9.95 12.07 10.00
CA SER A 418 -9.49 12.71 8.77
C SER A 418 -10.24 12.12 7.58
N LEU A 419 -10.96 12.96 6.83
CA LEU A 419 -11.90 12.53 5.79
C LEU A 419 -11.57 13.11 4.42
N THR A 420 -11.68 12.28 3.39
CA THR A 420 -11.81 12.72 2.00
C THR A 420 -13.29 12.64 1.60
N LEU A 421 -13.89 13.79 1.26
CA LEU A 421 -15.34 13.93 1.05
C LEU A 421 -15.75 13.91 -0.44
N GLU A 422 -14.82 14.19 -1.33
CA GLU A 422 -15.03 14.22 -2.78
C GLU A 422 -13.99 13.37 -3.51
N ARG A 423 -14.41 12.75 -4.62
CA ARG A 423 -13.50 12.06 -5.55
C ARG A 423 -12.64 13.08 -6.30
N VAL A 424 -11.42 12.69 -6.67
CA VAL A 424 -10.53 13.52 -7.51
C VAL A 424 -11.22 13.86 -8.84
N LYS A 425 -11.16 15.14 -9.23
CA LYS A 425 -11.64 15.63 -10.53
C LYS A 425 -10.46 15.68 -11.50
N VAL A 426 -10.67 15.21 -12.74
CA VAL A 426 -9.68 15.18 -13.82
C VAL A 426 -10.08 16.12 -14.92
#